data_AF-A0A3D1BVY1-F1
#
_entry.id   AF-A0A3D1BVY1-F1
#
_cell.length_a   1.000
_cell.length_b   1.000
_cell.length_c   1.000
_cell.angle_alpha   90.00
_cell.angle_beta   90.00
_cell.angle_gamma   90.00
#
_symmetry.space_group_name_H-M   'P 1'
#
loop_
_entity.id
_entity.type
_entity.pdbx_description
1 polymer ?
#
loop_
_entity_poly.entity_id
_entity_poly.type
_entity_poly.pdbx_seq_one_letter_code
_entity_poly.pdbx_strand_id
1 'polypeptide(L)'
;MEPDLGASGTEKTVAWFGYDHKNIYVVFKCYQHTPVIARNQSRDALSKNDDIVTFFIDTYNDNRSGYGFFTNLLGTQIDIKINDDGRTIDTSWDTEWMCDAMEYSWGWCAEFQVPFASLKYKKGNNIWGINFGRVIRSNFETVSWSGPLTDDFRISQAGELSGIKTPGSDMKITLFPYASLFKTTSENINVDAGIDAEWQISSNASLNATYNPDFATVEADEVKINLTRYELSYPEKRLFFQEGNEMYRTRIKTFYSRRIQDITYGARLNGKIGDYQFNALNVMTPESSAGDPLSFFSAACVKKDILESSTIGLTMVDKSWKGGFSRSLVLTIH
;
A
#
# COMPACT_ATOMS: atom_id res chain seq x y z
N MET A 1 -7.96 23.92 -20.47
CA MET A 1 -6.66 23.93 -21.15
C MET A 1 -6.24 22.48 -21.23
N GLU A 2 -5.97 21.95 -22.42
CA GLU A 2 -5.45 20.58 -22.55
C GLU A 2 -3.96 20.58 -22.17
N PRO A 3 -3.47 19.53 -21.48
CA PRO A 3 -2.06 19.44 -21.10
C PRO A 3 -1.16 19.26 -22.33
N ASP A 4 -0.01 19.94 -22.35
CA ASP A 4 1.00 19.79 -23.39
C ASP A 4 1.87 18.55 -23.10
N LEU A 5 1.42 17.41 -23.61
CA LEU A 5 2.05 16.11 -23.33
C LEU A 5 3.46 16.03 -23.93
N GLY A 6 4.46 15.82 -23.07
CA GLY A 6 5.86 15.63 -23.46
C GLY A 6 6.68 16.91 -23.54
N ALA A 7 6.10 18.07 -23.24
CA ALA A 7 6.85 19.31 -23.06
C ALA A 7 7.79 19.23 -21.84
N SER A 8 8.85 20.04 -21.85
CA SER A 8 9.71 20.19 -20.68
C SER A 8 8.96 20.90 -19.56
N GLY A 9 9.18 20.46 -18.32
CA GLY A 9 8.54 21.08 -17.16
C GLY A 9 8.92 22.56 -17.02
N THR A 10 7.96 23.40 -16.63
CA THR A 10 8.16 24.86 -16.55
C THR A 10 9.09 25.27 -15.41
N GLU A 11 9.12 24.47 -14.34
CA GLU A 11 9.99 24.68 -13.19
C GLU A 11 11.02 23.55 -13.10
N LYS A 12 12.30 23.92 -13.13
CA LYS A 12 13.41 22.96 -13.07
C LYS A 12 13.31 22.14 -11.78
N THR A 13 13.46 20.83 -11.92
CA THR A 13 13.48 19.89 -10.79
C THR A 13 14.65 18.94 -10.96
N VAL A 14 15.39 18.70 -9.88
CA VAL A 14 16.51 17.75 -9.86
C VAL A 14 16.24 16.74 -8.77
N ALA A 15 16.34 15.44 -9.10
CA ALA A 15 16.22 14.35 -8.15
C ALA A 15 17.55 13.58 -8.06
N TRP A 16 17.91 13.17 -6.85
CA TRP A 16 19.00 12.23 -6.59
C TRP A 16 18.47 11.00 -5.89
N PHE A 17 19.03 9.84 -6.24
CA PHE A 17 18.75 8.57 -5.59
C PHE A 17 20.05 8.00 -5.03
N GLY A 18 20.03 7.55 -3.78
CA GLY A 18 21.13 6.87 -3.12
C GLY A 18 20.61 5.80 -2.18
N TYR A 19 21.48 4.91 -1.71
CA TYR A 19 21.11 3.90 -0.72
C TYR A 19 22.34 3.44 0.06
N ASP A 20 22.09 2.93 1.27
CA ASP A 20 23.06 2.18 2.07
C ASP A 20 22.54 0.75 2.33
N HIS A 21 23.07 0.04 3.32
CA HIS A 21 22.66 -1.33 3.63
C HIS A 21 21.31 -1.43 4.36
N LYS A 22 20.75 -0.31 4.81
CA LYS A 22 19.50 -0.23 5.59
C LYS A 22 18.41 0.56 4.87
N ASN A 23 18.77 1.67 4.22
CA ASN A 23 17.82 2.64 3.70
C ASN A 23 18.11 3.04 2.24
N ILE A 24 17.04 3.41 1.56
CA ILE A 24 17.02 4.17 0.31
C ILE A 24 16.81 5.65 0.66
N TYR A 25 17.50 6.52 -0.06
CA TYR A 25 17.40 7.97 0.07
C TYR A 25 17.03 8.59 -1.28
N VAL A 26 16.03 9.46 -1.27
CA VAL A 26 15.65 10.26 -2.46
C VAL A 26 15.63 11.72 -2.07
N VAL A 27 16.28 12.58 -2.84
CA VAL A 27 16.33 14.02 -2.59
C VAL A 27 15.82 14.76 -3.81
N PHE A 28 14.88 15.69 -3.60
CA PHE A 28 14.38 16.60 -4.60
C PHE A 28 14.86 18.02 -4.32
N LYS A 29 15.36 18.68 -5.37
CA LYS A 29 15.57 20.12 -5.42
C LYS A 29 14.64 20.72 -6.46
N CYS A 30 13.69 21.51 -5.98
CA CYS A 30 12.57 22.04 -6.74
C CYS A 30 12.73 23.54 -6.88
N TYR A 31 13.12 24.03 -8.08
CA TYR A 31 13.06 25.47 -8.36
C TYR A 31 11.59 25.88 -8.45
N GLN A 32 11.23 27.05 -7.91
CA GLN A 32 9.87 27.56 -7.99
C GLN A 32 9.85 29.08 -7.90
N HIS A 33 9.29 29.75 -8.91
CA HIS A 33 9.17 31.22 -8.95
C HIS A 33 7.83 31.72 -8.40
N THR A 34 6.87 30.81 -8.20
CA THR A 34 5.58 31.07 -7.56
C THR A 34 5.62 30.62 -6.10
N PRO A 35 4.78 31.16 -5.22
CA PRO A 35 4.69 30.67 -3.84
C PRO A 35 4.42 29.16 -3.81
N VAL A 36 5.11 28.43 -2.93
CA VAL A 36 4.86 27.00 -2.72
C VAL A 36 3.53 26.84 -1.99
N ILE A 37 2.64 26.02 -2.55
CA ILE A 37 1.31 25.75 -2.03
C ILE A 37 1.35 24.41 -1.30
N ALA A 38 1.37 24.46 0.03
CA ALA A 38 1.16 23.28 0.87
C ALA A 38 0.10 23.63 1.91
N ARG A 39 -1.00 22.88 1.92
CA ARG A 39 -2.17 23.16 2.77
C ARG A 39 -2.56 21.95 3.61
N ASN A 40 -2.37 20.75 3.07
CA ASN A 40 -2.67 19.52 3.78
C ASN A 40 -1.46 19.12 4.63
N GLN A 41 -1.70 18.84 5.90
CA GLN A 41 -0.72 18.32 6.86
C GLN A 41 -1.09 16.92 7.36
N SER A 42 -2.34 16.50 7.15
CA SER A 42 -2.80 15.17 7.50
C SER A 42 -2.17 14.14 6.57
N ARG A 43 -1.57 13.10 7.14
CA ARG A 43 -1.10 11.92 6.40
C ARG A 43 -2.22 11.40 5.49
N ASP A 44 -1.86 10.89 4.32
CA ASP A 44 -2.78 10.35 3.31
C ASP A 44 -3.77 11.37 2.70
N ALA A 45 -3.66 12.67 3.01
CA ALA A 45 -4.57 13.71 2.52
C ALA A 45 -4.00 14.59 1.38
N LEU A 46 -2.77 14.33 0.91
CA LEU A 46 -2.24 15.00 -0.27
C LEU A 46 -3.06 14.71 -1.52
N SER A 47 -3.28 15.77 -2.29
CA SER A 47 -3.88 15.72 -3.62
C SER A 47 -3.17 16.71 -4.51
N LYS A 48 -3.44 16.70 -5.82
CA LYS A 48 -2.91 17.70 -6.77
C LYS A 48 -3.36 19.15 -6.49
N ASN A 49 -3.95 19.41 -5.32
CA ASN A 49 -4.21 20.74 -4.78
C ASN A 49 -3.03 21.36 -4.02
N ASP A 50 -1.96 20.60 -3.79
CA ASP A 50 -0.68 21.03 -3.19
C ASP A 50 0.47 20.84 -4.19
N ASP A 51 1.59 21.54 -3.97
CA ASP A 51 2.88 21.22 -4.57
C ASP A 51 3.42 19.93 -3.95
N ILE A 52 3.73 18.95 -4.78
CA ILE A 52 4.09 17.59 -4.35
C ILE A 52 5.30 17.13 -5.14
N VAL A 53 6.23 16.45 -4.49
CA VAL A 53 7.20 15.59 -5.16
C VAL A 53 6.90 14.13 -4.85
N THR A 54 7.19 13.27 -5.82
CA THR A 54 6.94 11.84 -5.69
C THR A 54 8.01 11.03 -6.37
N PHE A 55 8.27 9.83 -5.86
CA PHE A 55 9.00 8.82 -6.61
C PHE A 55 8.28 7.48 -6.55
N PHE A 56 8.47 6.71 -7.62
CA PHE A 56 7.94 5.37 -7.79
C PHE A 56 9.08 4.39 -7.96
N ILE A 57 8.96 3.19 -7.35
CA ILE A 57 9.93 2.11 -7.50
C ILE A 57 9.24 0.78 -7.82
N ASP A 58 9.72 0.12 -8.87
CA ASP A 58 9.43 -1.29 -9.15
C ASP A 58 10.62 -2.15 -8.73
N THR A 59 10.51 -2.72 -7.54
CA THR A 59 11.58 -3.50 -6.92
C THR A 59 11.75 -4.92 -7.50
N TYR A 60 10.80 -5.36 -8.31
CA TYR A 60 10.84 -6.64 -9.01
C TYR A 60 11.28 -6.49 -10.47
N ASN A 61 11.22 -5.27 -11.02
CA ASN A 61 11.38 -4.94 -12.43
C ASN A 61 10.47 -5.80 -13.30
N ASP A 62 9.21 -5.87 -12.90
CA ASP A 62 8.17 -6.66 -13.53
C ASP A 62 7.14 -5.81 -14.29
N ASN A 63 7.31 -4.48 -14.34
CA ASN A 63 6.43 -3.53 -15.04
C ASN A 63 4.97 -3.56 -14.57
N ARG A 64 4.68 -4.11 -13.38
CA ARG A 64 3.32 -4.36 -12.89
C ARG A 64 3.13 -3.90 -11.46
N SER A 65 4.11 -4.16 -10.60
CA SER A 65 4.04 -3.89 -9.17
C SER A 65 5.06 -2.84 -8.76
N GLY A 66 4.70 -2.03 -7.78
CA GLY A 66 5.60 -1.00 -7.29
C GLY A 66 5.07 -0.30 -6.06
N TYR A 67 5.87 0.64 -5.58
CA TYR A 67 5.54 1.51 -4.46
C TYR A 67 5.68 2.95 -4.91
N GLY A 68 4.82 3.83 -4.38
CA GLY A 68 4.90 5.27 -4.57
C GLY A 68 4.99 5.98 -3.23
N PHE A 69 5.85 6.99 -3.15
CA PHE A 69 6.02 7.85 -1.97
C PHE A 69 5.86 9.30 -2.38
N PHE A 70 5.18 10.11 -1.57
CA PHE A 70 4.87 11.50 -1.87
C PHE A 70 5.09 12.37 -0.65
N THR A 71 5.61 13.57 -0.86
CA THR A 71 5.62 14.62 0.16
C THR A 71 5.37 16.00 -0.42
N ASN A 72 4.87 16.91 0.42
CA ASN A 72 4.81 18.35 0.16
C ASN A 72 5.83 19.10 1.03
N LEU A 73 5.83 20.44 0.96
CA LEU A 73 6.69 21.30 1.77
C LEU A 73 6.47 21.16 3.29
N LEU A 74 5.32 20.64 3.72
CA LEU A 74 4.98 20.47 5.14
C LEU A 74 5.40 19.09 5.68
N GLY A 75 6.10 18.28 4.88
CA GLY A 75 6.50 16.93 5.28
C GLY A 75 5.34 15.94 5.36
N THR A 76 4.23 16.24 4.67
CA THR A 76 3.03 15.38 4.70
C THR A 76 3.29 14.11 3.91
N GLN A 77 3.07 12.96 4.52
CA GLN A 77 3.38 11.66 3.93
C GLN A 77 2.17 11.06 3.21
N ILE A 78 2.40 10.54 2.00
CA ILE A 78 1.57 9.50 1.39
C ILE A 78 2.49 8.37 0.92
N ASP A 79 2.05 7.14 1.16
CA ASP A 79 2.57 5.96 0.50
C ASP A 79 1.46 5.13 -0.13
N ILE A 80 1.78 4.48 -1.24
CA ILE A 80 0.84 3.65 -1.99
C ILE A 80 1.52 2.39 -2.51
N LYS A 81 0.73 1.33 -2.65
CA LYS A 81 1.12 0.14 -3.40
C LYS A 81 0.45 0.12 -4.77
N ILE A 82 1.25 -0.04 -5.82
CA ILE A 82 0.81 -0.03 -7.22
C ILE A 82 0.80 -1.46 -7.74
N ASN A 83 -0.29 -1.84 -8.42
CA ASN A 83 -0.50 -3.16 -8.99
C ASN A 83 -1.15 -3.07 -10.37
N ASP A 84 -0.99 -4.14 -11.14
CA ASP A 84 -1.55 -4.29 -12.49
C ASP A 84 -1.19 -3.07 -13.37
N ASP A 85 0.06 -2.59 -13.25
CA ASP A 85 0.62 -1.43 -13.96
C ASP A 85 -0.23 -0.17 -13.74
N GLY A 86 -0.45 0.22 -12.49
CA GLY A 86 -1.20 1.44 -12.14
C GLY A 86 -2.73 1.33 -12.25
N ARG A 87 -3.29 0.19 -12.65
CA ARG A 87 -4.75 -0.01 -12.70
C ARG A 87 -5.37 -0.24 -11.33
N THR A 88 -4.59 -0.76 -10.40
CA THR A 88 -5.00 -1.02 -9.03
C THR A 88 -4.03 -0.34 -8.09
N ILE A 89 -4.53 0.63 -7.31
CA ILE A 89 -3.74 1.37 -6.34
C ILE A 89 -4.30 1.08 -4.95
N ASP A 90 -3.42 0.68 -4.04
CA ASP A 90 -3.75 0.57 -2.63
C ASP A 90 -3.17 1.75 -1.87
N THR A 91 -4.06 2.69 -1.52
CA THR A 91 -3.77 3.85 -0.68
C THR A 91 -3.97 3.56 0.81
N SER A 92 -4.32 2.32 1.17
CA SER A 92 -4.43 1.88 2.57
C SER A 92 -3.22 1.09 3.06
N TRP A 93 -2.34 0.72 2.13
CA TRP A 93 -0.99 0.31 2.47
C TRP A 93 -0.33 1.44 3.26
N ASP A 94 0.34 1.06 4.33
CA ASP A 94 0.98 2.00 5.24
C ASP A 94 2.31 1.37 5.65
N THR A 95 3.40 2.13 5.55
CA THR A 95 4.72 1.67 5.94
C THR A 95 5.50 2.72 6.70
N GLU A 96 6.56 2.30 7.38
CA GLU A 96 7.47 3.20 8.07
C GLU A 96 8.47 3.79 7.08
N TRP A 97 8.49 5.12 6.99
CA TRP A 97 9.48 5.91 6.25
C TRP A 97 9.50 7.35 6.77
N MET A 98 10.56 8.09 6.48
CA MET A 98 10.73 9.48 6.92
C MET A 98 10.86 10.43 5.74
N CYS A 99 10.38 11.66 5.91
CA CYS A 99 10.75 12.77 5.04
C CYS A 99 10.92 14.06 5.82
N ASP A 100 11.66 14.99 5.22
CA ASP A 100 11.75 16.37 5.66
C ASP A 100 11.75 17.28 4.44
N ALA A 101 11.29 18.52 4.61
CA ALA A 101 11.19 19.49 3.52
C ALA A 101 11.49 20.90 4.02
N MET A 102 12.14 21.70 3.17
CA MET A 102 12.57 23.04 3.52
C MET A 102 12.40 24.00 2.34
N GLU A 103 11.86 25.18 2.62
CA GLU A 103 11.74 26.27 1.66
C GLU A 103 13.02 27.10 1.62
N TYR A 104 13.37 27.57 0.43
CA TYR A 104 14.50 28.44 0.16
C TYR A 104 14.07 29.60 -0.74
N SER A 105 14.90 30.63 -0.86
CA SER A 105 14.60 31.79 -1.71
C SER A 105 14.42 31.48 -3.21
N TRP A 106 14.83 30.29 -3.65
CA TRP A 106 14.77 29.84 -5.04
C TRP A 106 13.73 28.72 -5.28
N GLY A 107 13.01 28.28 -4.25
CA GLY A 107 12.07 27.16 -4.30
C GLY A 107 12.10 26.33 -3.03
N TRP A 108 12.20 25.01 -3.12
CA TRP A 108 12.21 24.12 -1.96
C TRP A 108 12.98 22.82 -2.19
N CYS A 109 13.35 22.15 -1.11
CA CYS A 109 13.85 20.77 -1.12
C CYS A 109 12.91 19.85 -0.35
N ALA A 110 12.97 18.57 -0.71
CA ALA A 110 12.44 17.48 0.09
C ALA A 110 13.39 16.29 0.07
N GLU A 111 13.51 15.62 1.20
CA GLU A 111 14.34 14.42 1.38
C GLU A 111 13.47 13.28 1.90
N PHE A 112 13.76 12.07 1.43
CA PHE A 112 13.06 10.85 1.78
C PHE A 112 14.07 9.83 2.29
N GLN A 113 13.70 9.08 3.33
CA GLN A 113 14.41 7.92 3.82
C GLN A 113 13.43 6.75 3.93
N VAL A 114 13.62 5.72 3.10
CA VAL A 114 12.78 4.51 3.05
C VAL A 114 13.63 3.29 3.45
N PRO A 115 13.34 2.62 4.58
CA PRO A 115 14.02 1.38 4.94
C PRO A 115 13.79 0.28 3.90
N PHE A 116 14.82 -0.50 3.56
CA PHE A 116 14.63 -1.70 2.73
C PHE A 116 13.67 -2.71 3.36
N ALA A 117 13.61 -2.75 4.70
CA ALA A 117 12.68 -3.61 5.43
C ALA A 117 11.20 -3.26 5.19
N SER A 118 10.91 -2.02 4.77
CA SER A 118 9.56 -1.54 4.42
C SER A 118 9.10 -2.04 3.04
N LEU A 119 9.99 -2.66 2.26
CA LEU A 119 9.74 -3.05 0.88
C LEU A 119 9.89 -4.56 0.69
N LYS A 120 8.99 -5.15 -0.11
CA LYS A 120 9.22 -6.48 -0.67
C LYS A 120 9.91 -6.36 -2.01
N TYR A 121 10.97 -7.15 -2.22
CA TYR A 121 11.81 -7.13 -3.42
C TYR A 121 12.39 -8.52 -3.74
N LYS A 122 12.82 -8.70 -4.99
CA LYS A 122 13.51 -9.92 -5.43
C LYS A 122 14.99 -9.88 -5.04
N LYS A 123 15.41 -10.77 -4.13
CA LYS A 123 16.82 -10.91 -3.73
C LYS A 123 17.71 -11.19 -4.95
N GLY A 124 18.84 -10.49 -5.05
CA GLY A 124 19.78 -10.62 -6.16
C GLY A 124 19.36 -9.90 -7.44
N ASN A 125 18.16 -9.31 -7.47
CA ASN A 125 17.80 -8.37 -8.52
C ASN A 125 18.59 -7.07 -8.34
N ASN A 126 19.27 -6.65 -9.40
CA ASN A 126 20.10 -5.44 -9.44
C ASN A 126 19.55 -4.37 -10.39
N ILE A 127 18.36 -4.60 -10.94
CA ILE A 127 17.66 -3.68 -11.82
C ILE A 127 16.27 -3.46 -11.23
N TRP A 128 15.93 -2.22 -10.93
CA TRP A 128 14.60 -1.79 -10.51
C TRP A 128 14.03 -0.79 -11.53
N GLY A 129 12.71 -0.71 -11.64
CA GLY A 129 12.08 0.43 -12.30
C GLY A 129 12.07 1.64 -11.36
N ILE A 130 12.30 2.84 -11.89
CA ILE A 130 12.23 4.09 -11.12
C ILE A 130 11.61 5.22 -11.93
N ASN A 131 10.78 6.02 -11.28
CA ASN A 131 10.31 7.28 -11.84
C ASN A 131 10.22 8.35 -10.75
N PHE A 132 10.30 9.60 -11.17
CA PHE A 132 10.20 10.77 -10.29
C PHE A 132 9.14 11.69 -10.88
N GLY A 133 8.31 12.25 -10.01
CA GLY A 133 7.23 13.14 -10.39
C GLY A 133 7.21 14.41 -9.54
N ARG A 134 6.63 15.46 -10.12
CA ARG A 134 6.35 16.72 -9.43
C ARG A 134 4.99 17.26 -9.86
N VAL A 135 4.16 17.65 -8.90
CA VAL A 135 2.97 18.46 -9.12
C VAL A 135 3.34 19.90 -8.80
N ILE A 136 3.12 20.81 -9.76
CA ILE A 136 3.26 22.25 -9.56
C ILE A 136 1.86 22.84 -9.51
N ARG A 137 1.44 23.23 -8.31
CA ARG A 137 0.03 23.56 -8.10
C ARG A 137 -0.37 24.86 -8.78
N SER A 138 0.51 25.85 -8.80
CA SER A 138 0.20 27.21 -9.26
C SER A 138 -0.23 27.28 -10.73
N ASN A 139 0.27 26.37 -11.56
CA ASN A 139 -0.06 26.28 -12.99
C ASN A 139 -0.77 24.96 -13.38
N PHE A 140 -1.14 24.12 -12.41
CA PHE A 140 -1.77 22.80 -12.61
C PHE A 140 -0.92 21.83 -13.46
N GLU A 141 0.40 21.88 -13.32
CA GLU A 141 1.32 21.03 -14.06
C GLU A 141 1.67 19.76 -13.29
N THR A 142 1.81 18.65 -14.02
CA THR A 142 2.41 17.40 -13.51
C THR A 142 3.56 17.03 -14.43
N VAL A 143 4.76 16.88 -13.85
CA VAL A 143 5.99 16.53 -14.56
C VAL A 143 6.43 15.14 -14.11
N SER A 144 6.90 14.32 -15.04
CA SER A 144 7.50 13.01 -14.77
C SER A 144 8.87 12.88 -15.44
N TRP A 145 9.80 12.15 -14.84
CA TRP A 145 11.17 12.02 -15.35
C TRP A 145 11.27 11.10 -16.58
N SER A 146 10.61 9.95 -16.57
CA SER A 146 10.77 8.93 -17.62
C SER A 146 10.07 9.26 -18.95
N GLY A 147 9.33 10.37 -19.03
CA GLY A 147 8.65 10.83 -20.25
C GLY A 147 7.15 11.03 -20.04
N PRO A 148 6.37 11.30 -21.12
CA PRO A 148 4.93 11.40 -21.00
C PRO A 148 4.35 10.03 -20.61
N LEU A 149 3.76 9.99 -19.41
CA LEU A 149 3.05 8.81 -18.94
C LEU A 149 1.63 8.80 -19.53
N THR A 150 1.12 7.60 -19.80
CA THR A 150 -0.29 7.42 -20.20
C THR A 150 -1.25 7.56 -19.02
N ASP A 151 -0.74 7.40 -17.79
CA ASP A 151 -1.42 7.61 -16.52
C ASP A 151 -0.37 7.85 -15.42
N ASP A 152 -0.71 8.55 -14.33
CA ASP A 152 0.23 8.99 -13.29
C ASP A 152 1.04 7.83 -12.67
N PHE A 153 0.47 6.63 -12.64
CA PHE A 153 1.01 5.46 -11.92
C PHE A 153 1.47 4.33 -12.85
N ARG A 154 1.79 4.63 -14.12
CA ARG A 154 2.25 3.64 -15.11
C ARG A 154 3.68 3.20 -14.84
N ILE A 155 3.82 2.16 -14.02
CA ILE A 155 5.10 1.57 -13.63
C ILE A 155 5.85 0.99 -14.85
N SER A 156 5.14 0.43 -15.82
CA SER A 156 5.75 -0.07 -17.06
C SER A 156 6.44 1.00 -17.91
N GLN A 157 6.15 2.28 -17.66
CA GLN A 157 6.75 3.42 -18.36
C GLN A 157 7.82 4.12 -17.50
N ALA A 158 8.23 3.52 -16.37
CA ALA A 158 9.34 4.00 -15.56
C ALA A 158 10.69 3.82 -16.29
N GLY A 159 11.70 4.57 -15.86
CA GLY A 159 13.07 4.33 -16.31
C GLY A 159 13.74 3.21 -15.51
N GLU A 160 14.98 2.89 -15.85
CA GLU A 160 15.73 1.80 -15.24
C GLU A 160 16.74 2.32 -14.19
N LEU A 161 16.68 1.79 -12.98
CA LEU A 161 17.69 1.93 -11.93
C LEU A 161 18.54 0.66 -11.89
N SER A 162 19.74 0.71 -12.43
CA SER A 162 20.68 -0.41 -12.45
C SER A 162 21.76 -0.32 -11.37
N GLY A 163 22.30 -1.47 -10.97
CA GLY A 163 23.41 -1.57 -10.02
C GLY A 163 23.02 -1.55 -8.54
N ILE A 164 21.73 -1.55 -8.22
CA ILE A 164 21.26 -1.64 -6.84
C ILE A 164 21.67 -2.97 -6.21
N LYS A 165 22.15 -2.91 -4.96
CA LYS A 165 22.50 -4.09 -4.17
C LYS A 165 21.53 -4.19 -3.01
N THR A 166 20.50 -5.01 -3.21
CA THR A 166 19.51 -5.23 -2.16
C THR A 166 20.17 -5.91 -0.96
N PRO A 167 19.99 -5.38 0.27
CA PRO A 167 20.35 -6.14 1.45
C PRO A 167 19.53 -7.43 1.42
N GLY A 168 20.11 -8.58 1.76
CA GLY A 168 19.28 -9.78 1.92
C GLY A 168 18.19 -9.50 2.96
N SER A 169 17.04 -10.16 2.84
CA SER A 169 16.11 -10.24 3.97
C SER A 169 16.58 -11.37 4.86
N ASP A 170 16.96 -11.02 6.09
CA ASP A 170 17.04 -12.00 7.17
C ASP A 170 15.63 -12.36 7.60
N MET A 171 15.45 -13.62 7.99
CA MET A 171 14.19 -14.10 8.55
C MET A 171 13.88 -13.30 9.81
N LYS A 172 12.82 -12.49 9.79
CA LYS A 172 12.44 -11.60 10.90
C LYS A 172 11.06 -11.94 11.41
N ILE A 173 10.91 -11.98 12.73
CA ILE A 173 9.61 -12.09 13.39
C ILE A 173 9.39 -10.82 14.20
N THR A 174 8.26 -10.16 13.98
CA THR A 174 7.79 -9.00 14.74
C THR A 174 6.52 -9.40 15.49
N LEU A 175 6.42 -9.03 16.76
CA LEU A 175 5.28 -9.35 17.63
C LEU A 175 4.65 -8.05 18.15
N PHE A 176 3.33 -8.01 18.15
CA PHE A 176 2.52 -6.88 18.61
C PHE A 176 1.51 -7.37 19.67
N PRO A 177 1.96 -7.67 20.91
CA PRO A 177 1.05 -8.04 21.98
C PRO A 177 0.30 -6.80 22.51
N TYR A 178 -0.96 -6.97 22.90
CA TYR A 178 -1.72 -5.92 23.58
C TYR A 178 -2.54 -6.50 24.75
N ALA A 179 -2.86 -5.62 25.70
CA ALA A 179 -3.80 -5.88 26.78
C ALA A 179 -4.52 -4.59 27.15
N SER A 180 -5.83 -4.66 27.38
CA SER A 180 -6.68 -3.53 27.71
C SER A 180 -7.61 -3.88 28.89
N LEU A 181 -7.96 -2.85 29.66
CA LEU A 181 -8.82 -2.95 30.83
C LEU A 181 -9.95 -1.92 30.69
N PHE A 182 -11.19 -2.39 30.73
CA PHE A 182 -12.36 -1.53 30.66
C PHE A 182 -13.24 -1.73 31.88
N LYS A 183 -13.70 -0.62 32.46
CA LYS A 183 -14.68 -0.64 33.54
C LYS A 183 -16.00 -0.10 32.99
N THR A 184 -17.02 -0.94 32.95
CA THR A 184 -18.38 -0.50 32.61
C THR A 184 -19.11 0.00 33.85
N THR A 185 -20.14 0.82 33.64
CA THR A 185 -20.99 1.38 34.71
C THR A 185 -21.60 0.30 35.62
N SER A 186 -21.65 -0.95 35.14
CA SER A 186 -22.07 -2.15 35.86
C SER A 186 -20.99 -2.77 36.78
N GLU A 187 -19.99 -1.99 37.25
CA GLU A 187 -18.89 -2.38 38.15
C GLU A 187 -17.96 -3.53 37.71
N ASN A 188 -18.26 -4.22 36.61
CA ASN A 188 -17.41 -5.29 36.09
C ASN A 188 -16.14 -4.71 35.43
N ILE A 189 -14.99 -5.25 35.83
CA ILE A 189 -13.72 -5.04 35.14
C ILE A 189 -13.63 -6.10 34.05
N ASN A 190 -13.61 -5.67 32.80
CA ASN A 190 -13.36 -6.53 31.65
C ASN A 190 -11.89 -6.40 31.26
N VAL A 191 -11.24 -7.55 31.07
CA VAL A 191 -9.86 -7.65 30.55
C VAL A 191 -9.95 -8.19 29.13
N ASP A 192 -9.29 -7.51 28.20
CA ASP A 192 -9.12 -7.99 26.84
C ASP A 192 -7.63 -8.02 26.49
N ALA A 193 -7.21 -9.00 25.68
CA ALA A 193 -5.82 -9.18 25.31
C ALA A 193 -5.69 -9.98 24.03
N GLY A 194 -4.62 -9.72 23.29
CA GLY A 194 -4.35 -10.40 22.04
C GLY A 194 -2.93 -10.16 21.54
N ILE A 195 -2.64 -10.71 20.36
CA ILE A 195 -1.33 -10.63 19.76
C ILE A 195 -1.42 -10.75 18.23
N ASP A 196 -0.71 -9.85 17.55
CA ASP A 196 -0.38 -10.01 16.13
C ASP A 196 1.08 -10.41 15.98
N ALA A 197 1.36 -11.24 14.99
CA ALA A 197 2.69 -11.67 14.62
C ALA A 197 2.88 -11.51 13.11
N GLU A 198 4.02 -10.94 12.72
CA GLU A 198 4.47 -10.89 11.35
C GLU A 198 5.78 -11.66 11.23
N TRP A 199 5.81 -12.65 10.35
CA TRP A 199 7.00 -13.41 10.03
C TRP A 199 7.39 -13.17 8.57
N GLN A 200 8.47 -12.40 8.37
CA GLN A 200 9.09 -12.22 7.08
C GLN A 200 9.95 -13.47 6.77
N ILE A 201 9.40 -14.36 5.94
CA ILE A 201 10.05 -15.61 5.54
C ILE A 201 11.23 -15.31 4.61
N SER A 202 11.05 -14.31 3.74
CA SER A 202 12.06 -13.81 2.79
C SER A 202 11.70 -12.39 2.33
N SER A 203 12.54 -11.78 1.49
CA SER A 203 12.29 -10.43 0.95
C SER A 203 11.06 -10.34 0.05
N ASN A 204 10.48 -11.48 -0.33
CA ASN A 204 9.34 -11.59 -1.23
C ASN A 204 8.18 -12.41 -0.65
N ALA A 205 8.24 -12.85 0.61
CA ALA A 205 7.16 -13.62 1.24
C ALA A 205 7.05 -13.38 2.74
N SER A 206 5.82 -13.30 3.25
CA SER A 206 5.52 -13.11 4.67
C SER A 206 4.31 -13.91 5.11
N LEU A 207 4.33 -14.35 6.36
CA LEU A 207 3.21 -14.95 7.07
C LEU A 207 2.79 -14.01 8.20
N ASN A 208 1.53 -13.60 8.22
CA ASN A 208 0.91 -12.86 9.32
C ASN A 208 -0.02 -13.81 10.08
N ALA A 209 0.04 -13.76 11.40
CA ALA A 209 -0.85 -14.49 12.29
C ALA A 209 -1.43 -13.54 13.33
N THR A 210 -2.67 -13.77 13.73
CA THR A 210 -3.35 -12.96 14.74
C THR A 210 -4.16 -13.84 15.67
N TYR A 211 -4.17 -13.47 16.95
CA TYR A 211 -5.06 -14.01 17.96
C TYR A 211 -5.73 -12.84 18.67
N ASN A 212 -7.05 -12.72 18.51
CA ASN A 212 -7.87 -11.65 19.05
C ASN A 212 -7.23 -10.26 18.83
N PRO A 213 -7.13 -9.74 17.59
CA PRO A 213 -6.49 -8.45 17.32
C PRO A 213 -7.29 -7.26 17.86
N ASP A 214 -6.57 -6.21 18.28
CA ASP A 214 -7.18 -4.95 18.70
C ASP A 214 -7.52 -4.08 17.48
N PHE A 215 -8.79 -4.07 17.09
CA PHE A 215 -9.27 -3.18 16.03
C PHE A 215 -9.62 -1.77 16.50
N ALA A 216 -9.63 -1.50 17.80
CA ALA A 216 -9.95 -0.18 18.35
C ALA A 216 -8.79 0.83 18.17
N THR A 217 -7.59 0.36 17.83
CA THR A 217 -6.42 1.22 17.54
C THR A 217 -6.38 1.73 16.11
N VAL A 218 -7.25 1.23 15.23
CA VAL A 218 -7.30 1.63 13.83
C VAL A 218 -8.06 2.94 13.68
N GLU A 219 -7.54 3.85 12.84
CA GLU A 219 -8.17 5.14 12.57
C GLU A 219 -9.64 4.97 12.16
N ALA A 220 -10.49 5.83 12.72
CA ALA A 220 -11.91 5.84 12.40
C ALA A 220 -12.13 6.23 10.94
N ASP A 221 -13.01 5.49 10.25
CA ASP A 221 -13.34 5.78 8.86
C ASP A 221 -14.02 7.15 8.73
N GLU A 222 -13.64 7.93 7.70
CA GLU A 222 -14.37 9.15 7.36
C GLU A 222 -15.83 8.83 7.02
N VAL A 223 -16.76 9.56 7.63
CA VAL A 223 -18.19 9.41 7.37
C VAL A 223 -18.50 9.85 5.95
N LYS A 224 -18.74 8.89 5.04
CA LYS A 224 -19.20 9.17 3.68
C LYS A 224 -20.71 8.97 3.58
N ILE A 225 -21.43 10.01 3.14
CA ILE A 225 -22.86 9.91 2.84
C ILE A 225 -23.01 9.15 1.52
N ASN A 226 -23.46 7.89 1.58
CA ASN A 226 -23.73 7.10 0.39
C ASN A 226 -25.19 7.21 -0.03
N LEU A 227 -25.41 7.84 -1.19
CA LEU A 227 -26.75 7.98 -1.79
C LEU A 227 -27.03 6.88 -2.83
N THR A 228 -26.15 5.88 -2.95
CA THR A 228 -26.27 4.76 -3.90
C THR A 228 -26.63 3.44 -3.21
N ARG A 229 -27.08 2.46 -4.01
CA ARG A 229 -27.42 1.10 -3.55
C ARG A 229 -26.21 0.16 -3.38
N TYR A 230 -24.99 0.63 -3.67
CA TYR A 230 -23.77 -0.17 -3.57
C TYR A 230 -23.07 0.11 -2.24
N GLU A 231 -22.54 -0.91 -1.57
CA GLU A 231 -21.82 -0.77 -0.31
C GLU A 231 -20.58 0.13 -0.47
N LEU A 232 -20.35 1.07 0.46
CA LEU A 232 -19.12 1.88 0.47
C LEU A 232 -17.92 0.98 0.77
N SER A 233 -16.90 1.07 -0.08
CA SER A 233 -15.61 0.43 0.15
C SER A 233 -14.77 1.36 1.01
N TYR A 234 -14.50 0.99 2.25
CA TYR A 234 -13.58 1.69 3.14
C TYR A 234 -12.16 1.15 2.97
N PRO A 235 -11.12 1.98 3.18
CA PRO A 235 -9.74 1.54 3.22
C PRO A 235 -9.54 0.50 4.34
N GLU A 236 -8.60 -0.43 4.18
CA GLU A 236 -8.31 -1.43 5.21
C GLU A 236 -7.02 -1.06 5.93
N LYS A 237 -7.14 -0.64 7.19
CA LYS A 237 -6.02 -0.15 8.00
C LYS A 237 -5.62 -1.11 9.12
N ARG A 238 -6.32 -2.26 9.26
CA ARG A 238 -5.97 -3.30 10.25
C ARG A 238 -4.72 -4.05 9.79
N LEU A 239 -3.70 -4.10 10.64
CA LEU A 239 -2.39 -4.73 10.38
C LEU A 239 -2.50 -6.11 9.70
N PHE A 240 -3.39 -6.96 10.21
CA PHE A 240 -3.59 -8.31 9.66
C PHE A 240 -3.95 -8.31 8.16
N PHE A 241 -4.72 -7.31 7.69
CA PHE A 241 -5.25 -7.25 6.33
C PHE A 241 -4.53 -6.25 5.41
N GLN A 242 -3.59 -5.43 5.88
CA GLN A 242 -2.96 -4.41 5.00
C GLN A 242 -2.18 -5.03 3.84
N GLU A 243 -1.40 -6.07 4.11
CA GLU A 243 -0.55 -6.69 3.09
C GLU A 243 -1.35 -7.66 2.20
N GLY A 244 -1.17 -7.59 0.88
CA GLY A 244 -1.76 -8.55 -0.09
C GLY A 244 -3.25 -8.35 -0.38
N ASN A 245 -3.97 -7.49 0.33
CA ASN A 245 -5.41 -7.26 0.13
C ASN A 245 -5.72 -6.67 -1.26
N GLU A 246 -4.77 -5.92 -1.82
CA GLU A 246 -4.79 -5.45 -3.20
C GLU A 246 -4.97 -6.59 -4.22
N MET A 247 -4.50 -7.81 -3.92
CA MET A 247 -4.65 -8.95 -4.82
C MET A 247 -6.11 -9.38 -5.00
N TYR A 248 -6.97 -9.10 -4.02
CA TYR A 248 -8.39 -9.39 -4.08
C TYR A 248 -9.21 -8.28 -4.74
N ARG A 249 -8.61 -7.10 -4.97
CA ARG A 249 -9.24 -5.96 -5.64
C ARG A 249 -9.27 -6.17 -7.16
N THR A 250 -10.06 -7.14 -7.61
CA THR A 250 -10.30 -7.36 -9.03
C THR A 250 -11.52 -6.59 -9.54
N ARG A 251 -11.78 -6.61 -10.85
CA ARG A 251 -13.01 -6.05 -11.44
C ARG A 251 -14.28 -6.63 -10.80
N ILE A 252 -14.23 -7.87 -10.34
CA ILE A 252 -15.30 -8.54 -9.62
C ILE A 252 -14.87 -8.65 -8.15
N LYS A 253 -15.35 -7.74 -7.32
CA LYS A 253 -15.04 -7.73 -5.87
C LYS A 253 -15.78 -8.85 -5.15
N THR A 254 -15.13 -10.00 -4.99
CA THR A 254 -15.67 -11.15 -4.26
C THR A 254 -15.24 -11.21 -2.80
N PHE A 255 -14.16 -10.51 -2.45
CA PHE A 255 -13.66 -10.42 -1.09
C PHE A 255 -13.63 -8.95 -0.65
N TYR A 256 -14.07 -8.72 0.58
CA TYR A 256 -13.99 -7.43 1.26
C TYR A 256 -13.69 -7.70 2.74
N SER A 257 -12.46 -7.40 3.16
CA SER A 257 -11.92 -7.72 4.48
C SER A 257 -12.74 -7.14 5.63
N ARG A 258 -13.33 -5.95 5.46
CA ARG A 258 -14.18 -5.29 6.48
C ARG A 258 -15.48 -6.03 6.80
N ARG A 259 -15.87 -7.05 6.02
CA ARG A 259 -16.97 -7.96 6.38
C ARG A 259 -16.62 -8.89 7.53
N ILE A 260 -15.33 -9.05 7.80
CA ILE A 260 -14.81 -9.78 8.97
C ILE A 260 -14.65 -8.74 10.08
N GLN A 261 -15.63 -8.67 10.97
CA GLN A 261 -15.64 -7.68 12.05
C GLN A 261 -14.73 -8.09 13.20
N ASP A 262 -14.92 -9.31 13.73
CA ASP A 262 -14.17 -9.84 14.85
C ASP A 262 -13.34 -11.05 14.42
N ILE A 263 -12.15 -11.19 14.99
CA ILE A 263 -11.26 -12.32 14.72
C ILE A 263 -10.89 -12.98 16.03
N THR A 264 -11.12 -14.29 16.14
CA THR A 264 -10.52 -15.08 17.21
C THR A 264 -9.12 -15.52 16.80
N TYR A 265 -8.97 -16.13 15.63
CA TYR A 265 -7.67 -16.50 15.06
C TYR A 265 -7.64 -16.17 13.58
N GLY A 266 -6.50 -15.74 13.07
CA GLY A 266 -6.29 -15.54 11.64
C GLY A 266 -4.87 -15.89 11.23
N ALA A 267 -4.72 -16.42 10.03
CA ALA A 267 -3.43 -16.61 9.38
C ALA A 267 -3.51 -16.14 7.94
N ARG A 268 -2.47 -15.46 7.46
CA ARG A 268 -2.36 -15.00 6.07
C ARG A 268 -0.93 -15.20 5.58
N LEU A 269 -0.80 -15.83 4.42
CA LEU A 269 0.45 -16.03 3.71
C LEU A 269 0.40 -15.27 2.39
N ASN A 270 1.36 -14.39 2.14
CA ASN A 270 1.47 -13.69 0.87
C ASN A 270 2.90 -13.61 0.36
N GLY A 271 3.05 -13.38 -0.94
CA GLY A 271 4.35 -13.21 -1.55
C GLY A 271 4.37 -13.36 -3.06
N LYS A 272 5.59 -13.34 -3.61
CA LYS A 272 5.87 -13.51 -5.03
C LYS A 272 7.03 -14.46 -5.25
N ILE A 273 6.84 -15.53 -6.02
CA ILE A 273 7.88 -16.50 -6.37
C ILE A 273 7.91 -16.66 -7.89
N GLY A 274 9.02 -16.25 -8.51
CA GLY A 274 9.12 -16.18 -9.97
C GLY A 274 8.03 -15.26 -10.53
N ASP A 275 7.27 -15.78 -11.48
CA ASP A 275 6.16 -15.06 -12.15
C ASP A 275 4.82 -15.25 -11.44
N TYR A 276 4.82 -15.87 -10.25
CA TYR A 276 3.60 -16.15 -9.49
C TYR A 276 3.52 -15.27 -8.25
N GLN A 277 2.43 -14.53 -8.14
CA GLN A 277 2.04 -13.80 -6.93
C GLN A 277 0.94 -14.59 -6.23
N PHE A 278 0.98 -14.65 -4.90
CA PHE A 278 -0.03 -15.36 -4.12
C PHE A 278 -0.39 -14.59 -2.86
N ASN A 279 -1.65 -14.72 -2.46
CA ASN A 279 -2.14 -14.30 -1.15
C ASN A 279 -3.24 -15.26 -0.70
N ALA A 280 -3.08 -15.86 0.47
CA ALA A 280 -4.05 -16.77 1.05
C ALA A 280 -4.26 -16.42 2.52
N LEU A 281 -5.51 -16.31 2.95
CA LEU A 281 -5.88 -16.09 4.34
C LEU A 281 -6.97 -17.07 4.77
N ASN A 282 -6.96 -17.39 6.05
CA ASN A 282 -8.03 -18.05 6.77
C ASN A 282 -8.23 -17.34 8.10
N VAL A 283 -9.49 -17.05 8.42
CA VAL A 283 -9.88 -16.33 9.63
C VAL A 283 -11.05 -17.05 10.28
N MET A 284 -10.96 -17.26 11.58
CA MET A 284 -12.04 -17.75 12.43
C MET A 284 -12.61 -16.58 13.22
N THR A 285 -13.92 -16.36 13.11
CA THR A 285 -14.64 -15.35 13.89
C THR A 285 -15.30 -15.99 15.10
N PRO A 286 -15.47 -15.27 16.23
CA PRO A 286 -16.23 -15.77 17.36
C PRO A 286 -17.71 -15.93 17.00
N GLU A 287 -18.46 -16.62 17.87
CA GLU A 287 -19.93 -16.52 17.85
C GLU A 287 -20.32 -15.08 18.25
N SER A 288 -21.17 -14.45 17.45
CA SER A 288 -21.62 -13.09 17.74
C SER A 288 -22.69 -13.10 18.82
N SER A 289 -22.69 -12.08 19.69
CA SER A 289 -23.81 -11.81 20.60
C SER A 289 -25.14 -11.54 19.87
N ALA A 290 -25.10 -11.22 18.56
CA ALA A 290 -26.27 -11.10 17.69
C ALA A 290 -26.78 -12.44 17.13
N GLY A 291 -26.14 -13.57 17.47
CA GLY A 291 -26.53 -14.91 17.06
C GLY A 291 -25.89 -15.42 15.77
N ASP A 292 -24.92 -14.70 15.20
CA ASP A 292 -24.14 -15.24 14.08
C ASP A 292 -23.27 -16.41 14.55
N PRO A 293 -23.34 -17.57 13.87
CA PRO A 293 -22.53 -18.72 14.23
C PRO A 293 -21.05 -18.46 13.96
N LEU A 294 -20.20 -19.17 14.73
CA LEU A 294 -18.78 -19.26 14.45
C LEU A 294 -18.58 -19.59 12.96
N SER A 295 -17.77 -18.76 12.33
CA SER A 295 -17.58 -18.79 10.88
C SER A 295 -16.09 -18.80 10.53
N PHE A 296 -15.74 -19.55 9.49
CA PHE A 296 -14.44 -19.48 8.85
C PHE A 296 -14.57 -18.67 7.56
N PHE A 297 -13.70 -17.68 7.39
CA PHE A 297 -13.55 -16.92 6.17
C PHE A 297 -12.21 -17.27 5.55
N SER A 298 -12.22 -17.83 4.35
CA SER A 298 -11.01 -18.13 3.59
C SER A 298 -11.01 -17.35 2.29
N ALA A 299 -9.86 -16.78 1.93
CA ALA A 299 -9.66 -16.20 0.61
C ALA A 299 -8.28 -16.60 0.10
N ALA A 300 -8.19 -17.01 -1.16
CA ALA A 300 -6.94 -17.36 -1.80
C ALA A 300 -6.91 -16.79 -3.22
N CYS A 301 -5.83 -16.10 -3.56
CA CYS A 301 -5.58 -15.55 -4.88
C CYS A 301 -4.21 -16.00 -5.36
N VAL A 302 -4.13 -16.45 -6.61
CA VAL A 302 -2.87 -16.65 -7.32
C VAL A 302 -2.95 -15.87 -8.62
N LYS A 303 -1.97 -15.00 -8.88
CA LYS A 303 -1.78 -14.33 -10.16
C LYS A 303 -0.52 -14.85 -10.82
N LYS A 304 -0.58 -15.05 -12.14
CA LYS A 304 0.58 -15.37 -12.98
C LYS A 304 0.83 -14.20 -13.93
N ASP A 305 2.06 -13.71 -13.93
CA ASP A 305 2.51 -12.69 -14.86
C ASP A 305 2.62 -13.32 -16.27
N ILE A 306 2.06 -12.63 -17.27
CA ILE A 306 2.10 -13.02 -18.69
C ILE A 306 2.42 -11.81 -19.57
N LEU A 307 3.16 -12.01 -20.66
CA LEU A 307 3.58 -10.93 -21.56
C LEU A 307 4.37 -9.83 -20.79
N GLU A 308 4.34 -8.59 -21.27
CA GLU A 308 5.14 -7.49 -20.71
C GLU A 308 4.53 -6.87 -19.44
N SER A 309 3.20 -6.68 -19.38
CA SER A 309 2.51 -6.07 -18.22
C SER A 309 1.16 -6.71 -17.86
N SER A 310 0.81 -7.85 -18.48
CA SER A 310 -0.46 -8.54 -18.25
C SER A 310 -0.37 -9.59 -17.13
N THR A 311 -1.52 -9.93 -16.53
CA THR A 311 -1.63 -11.01 -15.54
C THR A 311 -2.88 -11.85 -15.74
N ILE A 312 -2.80 -13.13 -15.36
CA ILE A 312 -3.97 -14.02 -15.20
C ILE A 312 -4.12 -14.35 -13.72
N GLY A 313 -5.27 -14.07 -13.13
CA GLY A 313 -5.56 -14.29 -11.72
C GLY A 313 -6.66 -15.31 -11.49
N LEU A 314 -6.50 -16.17 -10.48
CA LEU A 314 -7.54 -17.03 -9.95
C LEU A 314 -7.77 -16.69 -8.48
N THR A 315 -9.00 -16.29 -8.14
CA THR A 315 -9.39 -15.93 -6.76
C THR A 315 -10.51 -16.84 -6.29
N MET A 316 -10.32 -17.49 -5.14
CA MET A 316 -11.30 -18.29 -4.43
C MET A 316 -11.66 -17.61 -3.10
N VAL A 317 -12.94 -17.53 -2.78
CA VAL A 317 -13.44 -17.03 -1.49
C VAL A 317 -14.44 -18.02 -0.93
N ASP A 318 -14.31 -18.36 0.36
CA ASP A 318 -15.20 -19.23 1.12
C ASP A 318 -15.59 -18.55 2.43
N LYS A 319 -16.88 -18.58 2.76
CA LYS A 319 -17.38 -18.40 4.12
C LYS A 319 -18.10 -19.69 4.51
N SER A 320 -17.66 -20.35 5.56
CA SER A 320 -18.29 -21.57 6.07
C SER A 320 -18.66 -21.42 7.55
N TRP A 321 -19.80 -21.99 7.93
CA TRP A 321 -20.31 -21.97 9.30
C TRP A 321 -21.07 -23.26 9.61
N LYS A 322 -21.51 -23.42 10.85
CA LYS A 322 -22.31 -24.58 11.24
C LYS A 322 -23.61 -24.63 10.44
N GLY A 323 -23.71 -25.59 9.52
CA GLY A 323 -24.91 -25.84 8.72
C GLY A 323 -24.96 -25.14 7.36
N GLY A 324 -23.88 -24.48 6.91
CA GLY A 324 -23.87 -23.86 5.58
C GLY A 324 -22.50 -23.33 5.12
N PHE A 325 -22.44 -22.95 3.84
CA PHE A 325 -21.30 -22.27 3.25
C PHE A 325 -21.73 -21.36 2.10
N SER A 326 -20.87 -20.40 1.77
CA SER A 326 -20.94 -19.56 0.56
C SER A 326 -19.56 -19.53 -0.08
N ARG A 327 -19.48 -19.80 -1.39
CA ARG A 327 -18.22 -19.92 -2.13
C ARG A 327 -18.29 -19.17 -3.44
N SER A 328 -17.17 -18.59 -3.85
CA SER A 328 -17.00 -18.03 -5.18
C SER A 328 -15.62 -18.36 -5.73
N LEU A 329 -15.55 -18.50 -7.05
CA LEU A 329 -14.30 -18.67 -7.81
C LEU A 329 -14.35 -17.70 -8.98
N VAL A 330 -13.29 -16.91 -9.15
CA VAL A 330 -13.20 -15.88 -10.19
C VAL A 330 -11.88 -16.02 -10.93
N LEU A 331 -11.95 -16.07 -12.25
CA LEU A 331 -10.82 -15.94 -13.15
C LEU A 331 -10.78 -14.50 -13.68
N THR A 332 -9.63 -13.85 -13.62
CA THR A 332 -9.42 -12.50 -14.15
C THR A 332 -8.21 -12.44 -15.07
N ILE A 333 -8.25 -11.50 -16.01
CA ILE A 333 -7.13 -11.18 -16.90
C ILE A 333 -6.99 -9.66 -16.89
N HIS A 334 -5.76 -9.18 -16.70
CA HIS A 334 -5.42 -7.76 -16.60
C HIS A 334 -4.38 -7.35 -17.65
#